data_AF-A0A2V1NDC4-F1
#
_entry.id   AF-A0A2V1NDC4-F1
#
_cell.length_a   1.000
_cell.length_b   1.000
_cell.length_c   1.000
_cell.angle_alpha   90.00
_cell.angle_beta   90.00
_cell.angle_gamma   90.00
#
_symmetry.space_group_name_H-M   'P 1'
#
loop_
_entity.id
_entity.type
_entity.pdbx_description
1 polymer ?
#
loop_
_entity_poly.entity_id
_entity_poly.type
_entity_poly.pdbx_seq_one_letter_code
_entity_poly.pdbx_strand_id
1 'polypeptide(L)'
;MRTRLIASGLAAGAAALGAVLAPTPATAAPSAQVVCIPEARVCAGVDGNATQGYVYTFTIRQPPPALGLSFTVNGLPAAGSSTIVTQPNLVQGWFRPSPALVQGDRVCMTISSIPGTYCGTAS
;
A
#
# COMPACT_ATOMS: atom_id res chain seq x y z
N MET A 1 -26.42 44.82 63.93
CA MET A 1 -25.33 43.92 63.50
C MET A 1 -25.97 42.60 63.09
N ARG A 2 -26.05 42.33 61.77
CA ARG A 2 -25.20 41.33 61.04
C ARG A 2 -25.48 39.90 61.54
N THR A 3 -25.91 38.89 60.77
CA THR A 3 -25.96 38.63 59.32
C THR A 3 -26.85 37.39 59.07
N ARG A 4 -27.45 37.32 57.88
CA ARG A 4 -28.41 36.32 57.36
C ARG A 4 -27.80 34.94 57.04
N LEU A 5 -28.64 33.91 57.26
CA LEU A 5 -28.91 32.68 56.48
C LEU A 5 -27.78 32.10 55.60
N ILE A 6 -27.33 30.89 55.96
CA ILE A 6 -26.54 30.01 55.09
C ILE A 6 -27.53 29.13 54.31
N ALA A 7 -27.60 29.37 53.01
CA ALA A 7 -28.23 28.48 52.04
C ALA A 7 -27.14 27.92 51.11
N SER A 8 -27.46 26.78 50.49
CA SER A 8 -26.79 26.19 49.31
C SER A 8 -25.59 25.29 49.64
N GLY A 9 -25.46 24.07 49.10
CA GLY A 9 -26.17 23.49 47.96
C GLY A 9 -25.89 22.00 47.79
N LEU A 10 -26.89 21.32 47.22
CA LEU A 10 -26.74 20.10 46.44
C LEU A 10 -26.01 20.44 45.13
N ALA A 11 -25.00 19.66 44.75
CA ALA A 11 -24.74 19.34 43.35
C ALA A 11 -23.82 18.11 43.27
N ALA A 12 -24.41 16.98 42.89
CA ALA A 12 -23.69 15.86 42.32
C ALA A 12 -23.11 16.28 40.96
N GLY A 13 -21.83 16.00 40.73
CA GLY A 13 -21.16 16.22 39.46
C GLY A 13 -20.18 15.10 39.19
N ALA A 14 -20.60 14.12 38.40
CA ALA A 14 -19.81 12.99 37.95
C ALA A 14 -19.11 13.31 36.61
N ALA A 15 -18.04 12.55 36.34
CA ALA A 15 -17.30 12.40 35.07
C ALA A 15 -16.40 13.60 34.68
N ALA A 16 -15.23 13.45 34.07
CA ALA A 16 -14.63 12.31 33.37
C ALA A 16 -13.09 12.39 33.44
N LEU A 17 -12.44 11.23 33.37
CA LEU A 17 -11.01 11.05 33.17
C LEU A 17 -10.60 11.57 31.77
N GLY A 18 -9.90 12.70 31.70
CA GLY A 18 -9.26 13.18 30.47
C GLY A 18 -7.84 12.66 30.36
N ALA A 19 -7.66 11.44 29.82
CA ALA A 19 -6.35 10.95 29.44
C ALA A 19 -5.83 11.74 28.23
N VAL A 20 -4.81 12.56 28.45
CA VAL A 20 -4.12 13.32 27.40
C VAL A 20 -3.29 12.31 26.59
N LEU A 21 -3.81 11.90 25.44
CA LEU A 21 -3.07 11.09 24.47
C LEU A 21 -2.02 11.99 23.80
N ALA A 22 -0.75 11.83 24.19
CA ALA A 22 0.37 12.38 23.46
C ALA A 22 0.42 11.76 22.05
N PRO A 23 0.72 12.53 20.99
CA PRO A 23 0.92 11.98 19.67
C PRO A 23 2.18 11.12 19.65
N THR A 24 2.03 9.81 19.53
CA THR A 24 3.14 8.92 19.20
C THR A 24 3.69 9.29 17.82
N PRO A 25 4.99 9.55 17.65
CA PRO A 25 5.57 9.67 16.33
C PRO A 25 5.37 8.34 15.59
N ALA A 26 4.60 8.35 14.51
CA ALA A 26 4.49 7.21 13.62
C ALA A 26 5.89 6.94 13.07
N THR A 27 6.49 5.82 13.48
CA THR A 27 7.68 5.32 12.81
C THR A 27 7.32 5.17 11.34
N ALA A 28 8.03 5.86 10.45
CA ALA A 28 7.87 5.64 9.03
C ALA A 28 8.15 4.16 8.78
N ALA A 29 7.13 3.42 8.33
CA ALA A 29 7.33 2.05 7.90
C ALA A 29 8.37 2.07 6.78
N PRO A 30 9.32 1.12 6.77
CA PRO A 30 10.27 1.03 5.68
C PRO A 30 9.48 0.88 4.37
N SER A 31 9.74 1.77 3.41
CA SER A 31 9.21 1.65 2.05
C SER A 31 9.48 0.24 1.55
N ALA A 32 8.45 -0.52 1.16
CA ALA A 32 8.61 -1.90 0.72
C ALA A 32 9.40 -1.93 -0.59
N GLN A 33 10.72 -1.99 -0.47
CA GLN A 33 11.61 -2.26 -1.59
C GLN A 33 11.32 -3.66 -2.13
N VAL A 34 11.22 -3.77 -3.46
CA VAL A 34 11.01 -5.05 -4.14
C VAL A 34 12.25 -5.93 -3.95
N VAL A 35 12.15 -6.96 -3.09
CA VAL A 35 13.24 -7.91 -2.86
C VAL A 35 13.21 -9.00 -3.92
N CYS A 36 14.04 -8.85 -4.95
CA CYS A 36 14.24 -9.86 -5.99
C CYS A 36 15.30 -10.87 -5.58
N ILE A 37 14.96 -12.15 -5.47
CA ILE A 37 15.98 -13.21 -5.45
C ILE A 37 16.55 -13.31 -6.87
N PRO A 38 17.89 -13.28 -7.07
CA PRO A 38 18.49 -13.23 -8.40
C PRO A 38 18.12 -14.41 -9.31
N GLU A 39 17.79 -15.55 -8.71
CA GLU A 39 17.41 -16.79 -9.37
C GLU A 39 15.94 -16.82 -9.81
N ALA A 40 15.12 -15.89 -9.30
CA ALA A 40 13.71 -15.84 -9.63
C ALA A 40 13.53 -15.40 -11.09
N ARG A 41 12.81 -16.22 -11.86
CA ARG A 41 12.46 -15.90 -13.25
C ARG A 41 11.66 -14.60 -13.34
N VAL A 42 10.77 -14.38 -12.38
CA VAL A 42 9.95 -13.17 -12.29
C VAL A 42 10.22 -12.52 -10.94
N CYS A 43 10.54 -11.24 -10.97
CA CYS A 43 10.54 -10.40 -9.79
C CYS A 43 9.52 -9.29 -9.97
N ALA A 44 8.70 -9.04 -8.96
CA ALA A 44 7.76 -7.94 -9.00
C ALA A 44 7.41 -7.45 -7.60
N GLY A 45 6.91 -6.22 -7.52
CA GLY A 45 6.43 -5.62 -6.29
C GLY A 45 5.93 -4.21 -6.51
N VAL A 46 5.64 -3.51 -5.43
CA VAL A 46 5.17 -2.12 -5.49
C VAL A 46 6.32 -1.23 -5.03
N ASP A 47 6.61 -0.20 -5.82
CA ASP A 47 7.58 0.85 -5.51
C ASP A 47 6.84 2.20 -5.31
N GLY A 48 7.52 3.18 -4.70
CA GLY A 48 6.97 4.51 -4.42
C GLY A 48 6.43 4.67 -3.00
N ASN A 49 5.68 5.75 -2.78
CA ASN A 49 5.09 6.10 -1.49
C ASN A 49 3.80 6.91 -1.67
N ALA A 50 3.08 7.15 -0.58
CA ALA A 50 1.81 7.90 -0.59
C ALA A 50 1.92 9.34 -1.15
N THR A 51 3.10 9.96 -1.15
CA THR A 51 3.31 11.33 -1.65
C THR A 51 3.58 11.36 -3.15
N GLN A 52 4.32 10.38 -3.68
CA GLN A 52 4.70 10.30 -5.09
C GLN A 52 3.76 9.41 -5.92
N GLY A 53 2.94 8.62 -5.25
CA GLY A 53 2.10 7.57 -5.83
C GLY A 53 2.86 6.25 -5.93
N TYR A 54 2.11 5.15 -5.78
CA TYR A 54 2.66 3.81 -5.91
C TYR A 54 2.63 3.32 -7.35
N VAL A 55 3.64 2.55 -7.73
CA VAL A 55 3.79 1.94 -9.05
C VAL A 55 4.13 0.48 -8.88
N TYR A 56 3.40 -0.40 -9.56
CA TYR A 56 3.76 -1.81 -9.58
C TYR A 56 4.89 -2.03 -10.60
N THR A 57 6.00 -2.61 -10.17
CA THR A 57 7.17 -2.86 -11.02
C THR A 57 7.37 -4.36 -11.18
N PHE A 58 7.80 -4.79 -12.36
CA PHE A 58 8.12 -6.18 -12.61
C PHE A 58 9.28 -6.35 -13.59
N THR A 59 9.97 -7.47 -13.44
CA THR A 59 11.06 -7.92 -14.30
C THR A 59 10.85 -9.41 -14.57
N ILE A 60 10.89 -9.81 -15.85
CA ILE A 60 10.75 -11.19 -16.32
C ILE A 60 12.01 -11.55 -17.07
N ARG A 61 12.77 -12.52 -16.56
CA ARG A 61 13.94 -13.11 -17.22
C ARG A 61 13.50 -14.23 -18.16
N GLN A 62 14.18 -14.32 -19.30
CA GLN A 62 13.85 -15.29 -20.37
C GLN A 62 12.34 -15.27 -20.70
N PRO A 63 11.84 -14.10 -21.15
CA PRO A 63 10.41 -13.92 -21.42
C PRO A 63 9.95 -14.88 -22.53
N PRO A 64 8.77 -15.49 -22.40
CA PRO A 64 8.19 -16.27 -23.48
C PRO A 64 7.85 -15.36 -24.69
N PRO A 65 7.75 -15.92 -25.91
CA PRO A 65 7.45 -15.15 -27.12
C PRO A 65 6.10 -14.41 -27.06
N ALA A 66 5.11 -14.99 -26.37
CA ALA A 66 3.82 -14.37 -26.12
C ALA A 66 3.71 -13.98 -24.63
N LEU A 67 3.59 -12.69 -24.38
CA LEU A 67 3.42 -12.11 -23.04
C LEU A 67 1.97 -11.62 -22.90
N GLY A 68 1.15 -12.40 -22.20
CA GLY A 68 -0.15 -11.94 -21.72
C GLY A 68 -0.01 -11.50 -20.27
N LEU A 69 -0.15 -10.21 -19.99
CA LEU A 69 -0.11 -9.68 -18.63
C LEU A 69 -1.53 -9.30 -18.21
N SER A 70 -1.86 -9.66 -16.97
CA SER A 70 -3.12 -9.29 -16.34
C SER A 70 -2.83 -8.84 -14.91
N PHE A 71 -3.56 -7.84 -14.46
CA PHE A 71 -3.35 -7.22 -13.16
C PHE A 71 -4.65 -7.18 -12.38
N THR A 72 -4.51 -7.35 -11.07
CA THR A 72 -5.60 -7.17 -10.11
C THR A 72 -5.14 -6.26 -8.98
N VAL A 73 -6.06 -5.49 -8.42
CA VAL A 73 -5.88 -4.71 -7.20
C VAL A 73 -6.91 -5.19 -6.19
N ASN A 74 -6.46 -5.64 -5.02
CA ASN A 74 -7.29 -6.23 -3.97
C ASN A 74 -8.18 -7.38 -4.47
N GLY A 75 -7.67 -8.16 -5.45
CA GLY A 75 -8.36 -9.31 -6.04
C GLY A 75 -9.33 -8.96 -7.18
N LEU A 76 -9.54 -7.68 -7.48
CA LEU A 76 -10.40 -7.24 -8.58
C LEU A 76 -9.56 -6.92 -9.82
N PRO A 77 -10.02 -7.23 -11.05
CA PRO A 77 -9.35 -6.83 -12.28
C PRO A 77 -9.08 -5.33 -12.30
N ALA A 78 -7.83 -4.97 -12.56
CA ALA A 78 -7.40 -3.58 -12.57
C ALA A 78 -6.99 -3.15 -13.96
N ALA A 79 -7.58 -2.05 -14.42
CA ALA A 79 -7.12 -1.32 -15.60
C ALA A 79 -6.07 -0.29 -15.18
N GLY A 80 -5.34 0.26 -16.15
CA GLY A 80 -4.29 1.24 -15.89
C GLY A 80 -3.39 1.44 -17.10
N SER A 81 -2.29 2.16 -16.88
CA SER A 81 -1.23 2.28 -17.87
C SER A 81 -0.08 1.34 -17.55
N SER A 82 0.46 0.69 -18.58
CA SER A 82 1.65 -0.13 -18.46
C SER A 82 2.72 0.37 -19.42
N THR A 83 3.92 0.62 -18.91
CA THR A 83 5.11 0.83 -19.73
C THR A 83 5.94 -0.44 -19.69
N ILE A 84 6.30 -0.97 -20.85
CA ILE A 84 7.07 -2.21 -20.97
C ILE A 84 8.30 -1.93 -21.83
N VAL A 85 9.44 -2.38 -21.35
CA VAL A 85 10.72 -2.34 -22.06
C VAL A 85 11.18 -3.77 -22.25
N THR A 86 11.33 -4.16 -23.51
CA THR A 86 11.75 -5.50 -23.91
C THR A 86 13.20 -5.49 -24.36
N GLN A 87 13.96 -6.46 -23.87
CA GLN A 87 15.35 -6.74 -24.21
C GLN A 87 15.47 -8.24 -24.53
N PRO A 88 16.56 -8.70 -25.18
CA PRO A 88 16.67 -10.07 -25.69
C PRO A 88 16.40 -11.18 -24.66
N ASN A 89 16.74 -10.98 -23.39
CA ASN A 89 16.55 -11.97 -22.31
C ASN A 89 15.80 -11.41 -21.09
N LEU A 90 15.20 -10.23 -21.22
CA LEU A 90 14.63 -9.49 -20.11
C LEU A 90 13.44 -8.67 -20.58
N VAL A 91 12.35 -8.70 -19.83
CA VAL A 91 11.26 -7.73 -19.95
C VAL A 91 11.13 -7.02 -18.62
N GLN A 92 11.12 -5.70 -18.66
CA GLN A 92 10.83 -4.88 -17.49
C GLN A 92 9.57 -4.09 -17.74
N GLY A 93 8.80 -3.84 -16.69
CA GLY A 93 7.65 -2.99 -16.83
C GLY A 93 7.20 -2.35 -15.54
N TRP A 94 6.39 -1.32 -15.73
CA TRP A 94 5.77 -0.53 -14.70
C TRP A 94 4.29 -0.45 -15.01
N PHE A 95 3.46 -0.80 -14.04
CA PHE A 95 2.02 -0.72 -14.11
C PHE A 95 1.51 0.30 -13.09
N ARG A 96 0.70 1.25 -13.58
CA ARG A 96 0.02 2.27 -12.79
C ARG A 96 -1.48 2.04 -12.91
N PRO A 97 -2.11 1.46 -11.89
CA PRO A 97 -3.54 1.20 -11.90
C PRO A 97 -4.35 2.50 -11.96
N SER A 98 -5.56 2.41 -12.50
CA SER A 98 -6.61 3.43 -12.41
C SER A 98 -7.87 2.76 -11.86
N PRO A 99 -8.35 3.13 -10.66
CA PRO A 99 -7.85 4.19 -9.78
C PRO A 99 -6.43 3.96 -9.24
N ALA A 100 -5.76 5.04 -8.86
CA ALA A 100 -4.40 4.98 -8.33
C ALA A 100 -4.37 4.24 -6.98
N LEU A 101 -3.28 3.51 -6.75
CA LEU A 101 -3.06 2.74 -5.54
C LEU A 101 -2.95 3.64 -4.31
N VAL A 102 -3.49 3.16 -3.20
CA VAL A 102 -3.31 3.75 -1.87
C VAL A 102 -2.54 2.81 -0.95
N GLN A 103 -2.03 3.33 0.15
CA GLN A 103 -1.31 2.53 1.15
C GLN A 103 -2.21 1.39 1.64
N GLY A 104 -1.68 0.16 1.64
CA GLY A 104 -2.38 -1.07 1.98
C GLY A 104 -2.93 -1.84 0.78
N ASP A 105 -3.01 -1.23 -0.41
CA ASP A 105 -3.49 -1.93 -1.60
C ASP A 105 -2.53 -3.03 -2.04
N ARG A 106 -3.10 -4.20 -2.37
CA ARG A 106 -2.36 -5.34 -2.88
C ARG A 106 -2.56 -5.47 -4.38
N VAL A 107 -1.48 -5.30 -5.14
CA VAL A 107 -1.45 -5.51 -6.58
C VAL A 107 -0.92 -6.90 -6.88
N CYS A 108 -1.57 -7.62 -7.77
CA CYS A 108 -1.12 -8.92 -8.23
C CYS A 108 -1.09 -8.95 -9.76
N MET A 109 0.00 -9.47 -10.31
CA MET A 109 0.20 -9.74 -11.73
C MET A 109 0.15 -11.23 -12.01
N THR A 110 -0.50 -11.59 -13.10
CA THR A 110 -0.49 -12.92 -13.70
C THR A 110 0.04 -12.84 -15.11
N ILE A 111 0.82 -13.86 -15.50
CA ILE A 111 1.43 -13.96 -16.83
C ILE A 111 0.87 -15.22 -17.48
N SER A 112 0.15 -15.11 -18.61
CA SER A 112 -0.58 -16.24 -19.20
C SER A 112 0.31 -17.46 -19.51
N SER A 113 1.60 -17.23 -19.76
CA SER A 113 2.59 -18.22 -20.16
C SER A 113 3.56 -18.61 -19.03
N ILE A 114 3.39 -18.07 -17.81
CA ILE A 114 4.21 -18.42 -16.63
C ILE A 114 3.26 -18.67 -15.45
N PRO A 115 3.22 -19.89 -14.88
CA PRO A 115 2.36 -20.16 -13.73
C PRO A 115 2.76 -19.31 -12.52
N GLY A 116 1.76 -18.96 -11.72
CA GLY A 116 1.93 -18.22 -10.48
C GLY A 116 1.29 -16.83 -10.52
N THR A 117 1.22 -16.25 -9.33
CA THR A 117 0.73 -14.89 -9.12
C THR A 117 1.80 -14.13 -8.36
N TYR A 118 2.22 -12.99 -8.93
CA TYR A 118 3.28 -12.16 -8.39
C TYR A 118 2.60 -10.95 -7.77
N CYS A 119 2.76 -10.73 -6.47
CA CYS A 119 2.03 -9.67 -5.77
C CYS A 119 2.98 -8.76 -4.99
N GLY A 120 2.58 -7.49 -4.89
CA GLY A 120 3.20 -6.49 -4.03
C GLY A 120 2.12 -5.72 -3.28
N THR A 121 2.49 -5.15 -2.13
CA THR A 121 1.58 -4.30 -1.34
C THR A 121 2.16 -2.89 -1.30
N ALA A 122 1.32 -1.89 -1.55
CA ALA A 122 1.67 -0.49 -1.36
C ALA A 122 1.84 -0.23 0.14
N SER A 123 3.04 0.18 0.57
CA SER A 123 3.40 0.33 1.98
C SER A 123 4.00 1.69 2.27
#